data_AF-A0A1L8RG84-F1
#
_entry.id   AF-A0A1L8RG84-F1
#
_cell.length_a   1.000
_cell.length_b   1.000
_cell.length_c   1.000
_cell.angle_alpha   90.00
_cell.angle_beta   90.00
_cell.angle_gamma   90.00
#
_symmetry.space_group_name_H-M   'P 1'
#
loop_
_entity.id
_entity.type
_entity.pdbx_description
1 polymer ?
#
loop_
_entity_poly.entity_id
_entity_poly.type
_entity_poly.pdbx_seq_one_letter_code
_entity_poly.pdbx_strand_id
1 'polypeptide(L)'
;MRNSYFDGGLLSYIGTWILATLVTVLTFGICAPWGICMMYNWKIKHTVVDGHRLGFDGTAIQLFGNWIKWFLLTIITLGIYGFWVFIKVEQWKAKHTYFVY
;
A
#
# COMPACT_ATOMS: atom_id res chain seq x y z
N MET A 1 20.05 11.84 -20.36
CA MET A 1 19.80 11.06 -19.13
C MET A 1 18.31 11.06 -18.91
N ARG A 2 17.66 9.90 -18.91
CA ARG A 2 16.24 9.79 -18.52
C ARG A 2 16.19 10.02 -17.01
N ASN A 3 15.54 11.09 -16.60
CA ASN A 3 15.55 11.50 -15.19
C ASN A 3 14.48 10.71 -14.43
N SER A 4 14.87 10.05 -13.35
CA SER A 4 13.94 9.52 -12.35
C SER A 4 13.56 10.65 -11.40
N TYR A 5 12.28 10.91 -11.20
CA TYR A 5 11.80 11.97 -10.32
C TYR A 5 10.50 11.57 -9.62
N PHE A 6 10.23 12.25 -8.50
CA PHE A 6 9.02 12.08 -7.72
C PHE A 6 8.25 13.41 -7.69
N ASP A 7 7.02 13.42 -8.21
CA ASP A 7 6.20 14.63 -8.36
C ASP A 7 5.10 14.76 -7.28
N GLY A 8 5.26 14.05 -6.15
CA GLY A 8 4.29 14.05 -5.06
C GLY A 8 4.26 15.36 -4.28
N GLY A 9 3.09 16.01 -4.23
CA GLY A 9 2.86 17.24 -3.46
C GLY A 9 2.47 16.99 -2.00
N LEU A 10 2.90 17.88 -1.09
CA LEU A 10 2.64 17.79 0.35
C LEU A 10 1.14 17.79 0.70
N LEU A 11 0.33 18.65 0.06
CA LEU A 11 -1.12 18.68 0.27
C LEU A 11 -1.80 17.36 -0.12
N SER A 12 -1.34 16.75 -1.22
CA SER A 12 -1.88 15.48 -1.70
C SER A 12 -1.47 14.32 -0.80
N TYR A 13 -0.25 14.36 -0.25
CA TYR A 13 0.21 13.41 0.78
C TYR A 13 -0.65 13.51 2.05
N ILE A 14 -0.85 14.73 2.57
CA ILE A 14 -1.64 14.95 3.79
C ILE A 14 -3.08 14.51 3.58
N GLY A 15 -3.71 14.86 2.46
CA GLY A 15 -5.07 14.41 2.13
C GLY A 15 -5.17 12.88 2.08
N THR A 16 -4.22 12.22 1.41
CA THR A 16 -4.17 10.75 1.32
C THR A 16 -3.94 10.11 2.69
N TRP A 17 -3.08 10.69 3.53
CA TRP A 17 -2.80 10.19 4.87
C TRP A 17 -4.00 10.34 5.82
N ILE A 18 -4.71 11.48 5.77
CA ILE A 18 -5.94 11.70 6.54
C ILE A 18 -7.00 10.69 6.12
N LEU A 19 -7.23 10.51 4.81
CA LEU A 19 -8.18 9.52 4.31
C LEU A 19 -7.80 8.10 4.73
N ALA A 20 -6.51 7.74 4.64
CA ALA A 20 -6.04 6.43 5.07
C ALA A 20 -6.26 6.23 6.58
N THR A 21 -5.99 7.25 7.39
CA THR A 21 -6.19 7.24 8.84
C THR A 21 -7.67 7.13 9.18
N LEU A 22 -8.54 7.90 8.53
CA LEU A 22 -9.98 7.83 8.70
C LEU A 22 -10.51 6.42 8.40
N VAL A 23 -10.10 5.82 7.28
CA VAL A 23 -10.49 4.44 6.93
C VAL A 23 -10.02 3.46 8.01
N THR A 24 -8.80 3.62 8.51
CA THR A 24 -8.22 2.70 9.50
C THR A 24 -8.87 2.85 10.89
N VAL A 25 -9.13 4.08 11.32
CA VAL A 25 -9.71 4.40 12.64
C VAL A 25 -11.21 4.08 12.68
N LEU A 26 -11.97 4.46 11.65
CA LEU A 26 -13.42 4.21 11.60
C LEU A 26 -13.78 2.72 11.55
N THR A 27 -12.86 1.87 11.11
CA THR A 27 -13.07 0.40 11.02
C THR A 27 -12.35 -0.37 12.11
N PHE A 28 -11.85 0.31 13.17
CA PHE A 28 -11.09 -0.32 14.26
C PHE A 28 -9.91 -1.19 13.76
N GLY A 29 -9.23 -0.75 12.69
CA GLY A 29 -8.08 -1.44 12.11
C GLY A 29 -8.41 -2.61 11.17
N ILE A 30 -9.68 -2.98 11.01
CA ILE A 30 -10.09 -4.10 10.14
C ILE A 30 -9.85 -3.77 8.66
N CYS A 31 -10.05 -2.50 8.26
CA CYS A 31 -9.82 -2.05 6.89
C CYS A 31 -8.47 -1.36 6.66
N ALA A 32 -7.47 -1.60 7.53
CA ALA A 32 -6.07 -1.25 7.28
C ALA A 32 -5.56 -1.52 5.84
N PRO A 33 -5.90 -2.66 5.17
CA PRO A 33 -5.52 -2.91 3.78
C PRO A 33 -5.96 -1.81 2.80
N TRP A 34 -7.11 -1.16 3.02
CA TRP A 34 -7.58 -0.06 2.15
C TRP A 34 -6.73 1.20 2.30
N GLY A 35 -6.40 1.60 3.53
CA GLY A 35 -5.51 2.73 3.77
C GLY A 35 -4.12 2.50 3.19
N ILE A 36 -3.58 1.28 3.37
CA ILE A 36 -2.29 0.86 2.82
C ILE A 36 -2.29 0.92 1.28
N CYS A 37 -3.29 0.33 0.63
CA CYS A 37 -3.41 0.34 -0.83
C CYS A 37 -3.52 1.78 -1.38
N MET A 38 -4.26 2.64 -0.70
CA MET A 38 -4.43 4.03 -1.13
C MET A 38 -3.12 4.82 -1.02
N MET A 39 -2.37 4.68 0.08
CA MET A 39 -1.05 5.29 0.23
C MET A 39 -0.04 4.76 -0.79
N TYR A 40 -0.02 3.46 -1.05
CA TYR A 40 0.88 2.88 -2.05
C TYR A 40 0.54 3.33 -3.46
N ASN A 41 -0.75 3.30 -3.84
CA ASN A 41 -1.21 3.79 -5.12
C ASN A 41 -0.79 5.25 -5.35
N TRP A 42 -0.98 6.11 -4.34
CA TRP A 42 -0.54 7.50 -4.40
C TRP A 42 0.98 7.61 -4.63
N LYS A 43 1.79 6.95 -3.80
CA LYS A 43 3.26 6.99 -3.92
C LYS A 43 3.74 6.50 -5.29
N ILE A 44 3.21 5.37 -5.76
CA ILE A 44 3.62 4.75 -7.01
C ILE A 44 3.23 5.63 -8.21
N LYS A 45 2.00 6.14 -8.24
CA LYS A 45 1.56 7.08 -9.30
C LYS A 45 2.39 8.35 -9.33
N HIS A 46 2.94 8.80 -8.20
CA HIS A 46 3.81 9.98 -8.15
C HIS A 46 5.29 9.67 -8.39
N THR A 47 5.63 8.43 -8.73
CA THR A 47 7.00 8.00 -9.01
C THR A 47 7.19 7.79 -10.51
N VAL A 48 8.19 8.46 -11.09
CA VAL A 48 8.63 8.28 -12.47
C VAL A 48 10.06 7.75 -12.45
N VAL A 49 10.27 6.59 -13.07
CA VAL A 49 11.57 5.93 -13.16
C VAL A 49 11.95 5.79 -14.62
N ASP A 50 13.15 6.23 -14.98
CA ASP A 50 13.65 6.19 -16.36
C ASP A 50 12.69 6.86 -17.36
N GLY A 51 12.04 7.96 -16.97
CA GLY A 51 11.05 8.68 -17.80
C GLY A 51 9.71 7.95 -17.98
N HIS A 52 9.52 6.77 -17.39
CA HIS A 52 8.26 6.03 -17.38
C HIS A 52 7.55 6.17 -16.04
N ARG A 53 6.25 6.51 -16.08
CA ARG A 53 5.43 6.62 -14.88
C ARG A 53 5.08 5.23 -14.37
N LEU A 54 5.18 5.01 -13.06
CA LEU A 54 4.76 3.74 -12.49
C LEU A 54 3.23 3.69 -12.34
N GLY A 55 2.67 2.54 -12.69
CA GLY A 55 1.28 2.18 -12.50
C GLY A 55 1.12 1.21 -11.34
N PHE A 56 -0.06 1.26 -10.72
CA PHE A 56 -0.44 0.33 -9.66
C PHE A 56 -1.87 -0.15 -9.89
N ASP A 57 -2.06 -1.47 -10.02
CA ASP A 57 -3.36 -2.14 -10.19
C ASP A 57 -3.82 -2.88 -8.92
N GLY A 58 -3.05 -2.78 -7.84
CA GLY A 58 -3.35 -3.46 -6.59
C GLY A 58 -4.64 -2.96 -5.96
N THR A 59 -5.57 -3.87 -5.66
CA THR A 59 -6.83 -3.54 -4.99
C THR A 59 -6.82 -3.97 -3.53
N ALA A 60 -7.47 -3.17 -2.68
CA ALA A 60 -7.60 -3.50 -1.26
C ALA A 60 -8.38 -4.79 -1.01
N ILE A 61 -9.31 -5.15 -1.90
CA ILE A 61 -10.08 -6.40 -1.84
C ILE A 61 -9.17 -7.62 -2.02
N GLN A 62 -8.18 -7.55 -2.93
CA GLN A 62 -7.18 -8.62 -3.08
C GLN A 62 -6.32 -8.77 -1.82
N LEU A 63 -5.99 -7.65 -1.15
CA LEU A 63 -5.25 -7.69 0.11
C LEU A 63 -6.12 -8.22 1.26
N PHE A 64 -7.40 -7.85 1.31
CA PHE A 64 -8.31 -8.14 2.43
C PHE A 64 -8.47 -9.63 2.72
N GLY A 65 -8.61 -10.45 1.67
CA GLY A 65 -8.74 -11.91 1.84
C GLY A 65 -7.50 -12.56 2.48
N ASN A 66 -6.30 -12.06 2.16
CA ASN A 66 -5.07 -12.51 2.79
C ASN A 66 -4.84 -11.84 4.15
N TRP A 67 -5.27 -10.59 4.30
CA TRP A 67 -5.14 -9.81 5.53
C TRP A 67 -5.82 -10.48 6.71
N ILE A 68 -7.04 -10.99 6.55
CA ILE A 68 -7.75 -11.72 7.62
C ILE A 68 -6.97 -12.97 8.05
N LYS A 69 -6.45 -13.74 7.09
CA LYS A 69 -5.65 -14.95 7.40
C LYS A 69 -4.38 -14.59 8.17
N TRP A 70 -3.69 -13.55 7.73
CA TRP A 70 -2.48 -13.04 8.37
C TRP A 70 -2.75 -12.46 9.76
N PHE A 71 -3.86 -11.75 9.92
CA PHE A 71 -4.29 -11.21 11.20
C PHE A 71 -4.56 -12.32 12.22
N LEU A 72 -5.28 -13.37 11.81
CA LEU A 72 -5.54 -14.54 12.64
C LEU A 72 -4.25 -15.28 13.03
N LEU A 73 -3.32 -15.46 12.08
CA LEU A 73 -2.00 -16.04 12.38
C LEU A 73 -1.18 -15.15 13.32
N THR A 74 -1.27 -13.83 13.17
CA THR A 74 -0.60 -12.87 14.05
C THR A 74 -1.13 -12.95 15.47
N ILE A 75 -2.44 -13.12 15.65
CA ILE A 75 -3.03 -13.33 16.99
C ILE A 75 -2.55 -14.66 17.60
N ILE A 76 -2.59 -15.76 16.84
CA ILE A 76 -2.18 -17.09 17.33
C ILE A 76 -0.70 -17.12 17.74
N THR A 77 0.14 -16.40 17.01
CA THR A 77 1.60 -16.33 17.26
C THR A 77 1.99 -15.21 18.22
N LEU A 78 1.03 -14.60 18.93
CA LEU A 78 1.25 -13.48 19.85
C LEU A 78 2.03 -12.31 19.21
N GLY A 79 1.77 -12.03 17.93
CA GLY A 79 2.37 -10.91 17.19
C GLY A 79 3.58 -11.26 16.32
N ILE A 80 4.20 -12.43 16.50
CA ILE A 80 5.45 -12.79 15.80
C ILE A 80 5.23 -12.90 14.28
N TYR A 81 4.09 -13.42 13.84
CA TYR A 81 3.80 -13.53 12.41
C TYR A 81 3.65 -12.15 11.72
N GLY A 82 3.47 -11.06 12.49
CA GLY A 82 3.41 -9.70 11.98
C GLY A 82 4.63 -9.29 11.15
N PHE A 83 5.83 -9.80 11.48
CA PHE A 83 7.04 -9.58 10.69
C PHE A 83 6.93 -10.19 9.27
N TRP A 84 6.29 -11.35 9.14
CA TRP A 84 6.01 -11.96 7.84
C TRP A 84 4.96 -11.19 7.04
N VAL A 85 3.94 -10.65 7.72
CA VAL A 85 2.90 -9.83 7.08
C VAL A 85 3.53 -8.64 6.36
N PHE A 86 4.47 -7.95 7.01
CA PHE A 86 5.18 -6.81 6.41
C PHE A 86 5.89 -7.20 5.09
N ILE A 87 6.62 -8.32 5.10
CA ILE A 87 7.31 -8.83 3.90
C ILE A 87 6.30 -9.21 2.81
N LYS A 88 5.21 -9.89 3.17
CA LYS A 88 4.17 -10.31 2.23
C LYS A 88 3.45 -9.13 1.58
N VAL A 89 3.24 -8.04 2.32
CA VAL A 89 2.66 -6.81 1.79
C VAL A 89 3.60 -6.14 0.78
N GLU A 90 4.90 -6.04 1.06
CA GLU A 90 5.86 -5.50 0.09
C GLU A 90 5.99 -6.41 -1.15
N GLN A 91 5.99 -7.74 -1.00
CA GLN A 91 5.92 -8.68 -2.13
C GLN A 91 4.67 -8.46 -2.99
N TRP A 92 3.52 -8.28 -2.35
CA TRP A 92 2.27 -7.99 -3.05
C TRP A 92 2.33 -6.66 -3.79
N LYS A 93 2.83 -5.60 -3.15
CA LYS A 93 2.99 -4.27 -3.75
C LYS A 93 3.90 -4.33 -4.97
N ALA A 94 5.04 -5.01 -4.88
CA ALA A 94 5.96 -5.18 -6.00
C ALA A 94 5.30 -5.91 -7.17
N LYS A 95 4.49 -6.95 -6.90
CA LYS A 95 3.76 -7.70 -7.93
C LYS A 95 2.72 -6.88 -8.70
N HIS A 96 2.15 -5.86 -8.06
CA HIS A 96 1.11 -4.98 -8.63
C HIS A 96 1.67 -3.62 -9.09
N THR A 97 2.99 -3.49 -9.18
CA THR A 97 3.65 -2.29 -9.70
C THR A 97 4.19 -2.59 -11.09
N TYR A 98 3.81 -1.79 -12.08
CA TYR A 98 4.26 -1.94 -13.46
C TYR A 98 4.66 -0.60 -14.07
N PHE A 99 5.46 -0.62 -15.13
CA PHE A 99 5.75 0.58 -15.92
C PHE A 99 4.61 0.86 -16.88
N VAL A 100 4.05 2.07 -16.85
CA VAL A 100 3.12 2.53 -17.86
C VAL A 100 3.94 2.88 -19.11
N TYR A 101 3.72 2.12 -20.19
CA TYR A 101 4.37 2.32 -21.48
C TYR A 101 3.49 3.16 -22.40
#